data_AF-A4EL42-F1
#
_entry.id   AF-A4EL42-F1
#
_cell.length_a   1.000
_cell.length_b   1.000
_cell.length_c   1.000
_cell.angle_alpha   90.00
_cell.angle_beta   90.00
_cell.angle_gamma   90.00
#
_symmetry.space_group_name_H-M   'P 1'
#
loop_
_entity.id
_entity.type
_entity.pdbx_description
1 polymer ?
#
loop_
_entity_poly.entity_id
_entity_poly.type
_entity_poly.pdbx_seq_one_letter_code
_entity_poly.pdbx_strand_id
1 'polypeptide(L)'
;MKRPFIITVLALGIAGPVVAQPFSKSMAECAGLYAFGHDNVQSDDALHLLEYGQAKWMNAAIVQAQGEGVSDPRDYVEAAMTAKYEEWNARGVTAVFTEEFSDWMDYCRSFARAQDIDLNPA
;
A
#
# COMPACT_ATOMS: atom_id res chain seq x y z
N MET A 1 -37.82 -41.60 -19.38
CA MET A 1 -37.89 -40.12 -19.38
C MET A 1 -36.56 -39.59 -18.87
N LYS A 2 -35.69 -39.07 -19.74
CA LYS A 2 -34.36 -38.54 -19.39
C LYS A 2 -34.41 -37.02 -19.53
N ARG A 3 -34.20 -36.28 -18.44
CA ARG A 3 -34.08 -34.81 -18.45
C ARG A 3 -32.61 -34.44 -18.67
N PRO A 4 -32.26 -33.62 -19.68
CA PRO A 4 -30.91 -33.08 -19.79
C PRO A 4 -30.71 -31.95 -18.78
N PHE A 5 -29.67 -32.05 -17.97
CA PHE A 5 -29.14 -30.96 -17.15
C PHE A 5 -28.43 -29.98 -18.09
N ILE A 6 -28.99 -28.78 -18.27
CA ILE A 6 -28.33 -27.69 -19.01
C ILE A 6 -27.33 -27.05 -18.05
N ILE A 7 -26.04 -27.19 -18.37
CA ILE A 7 -24.94 -26.45 -17.75
C ILE A 7 -24.91 -25.07 -18.42
N THR A 8 -25.38 -24.03 -17.72
CA THR A 8 -25.17 -22.65 -18.14
C THR A 8 -23.84 -22.18 -17.57
N VAL A 9 -22.78 -22.29 -18.37
CA VAL A 9 -21.53 -21.56 -18.16
C VAL A 9 -21.80 -20.10 -18.50
N LEU A 10 -22.07 -19.27 -17.49
CA LEU A 10 -22.11 -17.83 -17.65
C LEU A 10 -20.69 -17.27 -17.47
N ALA A 11 -19.89 -17.38 -18.53
CA ALA A 11 -18.65 -16.62 -18.68
C ALA A 11 -19.00 -15.28 -19.33
N LEU A 12 -19.05 -14.20 -18.55
CA LEU A 12 -19.11 -12.82 -19.04
C LEU A 12 -18.59 -11.87 -17.96
N GLY A 13 -17.27 -11.90 -17.76
CA GLY A 13 -16.53 -10.83 -17.10
C GLY A 13 -15.64 -10.18 -18.15
N ILE A 14 -16.01 -8.97 -18.56
CA ILE A 14 -15.25 -8.16 -19.52
C ILE A 14 -13.94 -7.78 -18.82
N ALA A 15 -12.83 -8.42 -19.18
CA ALA A 15 -11.50 -8.00 -18.74
C ALA A 15 -11.17 -6.67 -19.43
N GLY A 16 -11.61 -5.55 -18.85
CA GLY A 16 -11.06 -4.25 -19.18
C GLY A 16 -9.56 -4.22 -18.85
N PRO A 17 -8.76 -3.38 -19.51
CA PRO A 17 -7.36 -3.24 -19.15
C PRO A 17 -7.29 -2.83 -17.67
N VAL A 18 -6.76 -3.72 -16.84
CA VAL A 18 -6.30 -3.35 -15.50
C VAL A 18 -5.13 -2.42 -15.74
N VAL A 19 -5.41 -1.12 -15.85
CA VAL A 19 -4.36 -0.10 -15.75
C VAL A 19 -3.85 -0.26 -14.33
N ALA A 20 -2.73 -0.97 -14.19
CA ALA A 20 -2.04 -1.12 -12.93
C ALA A 20 -1.84 0.29 -12.36
N GLN A 21 -2.20 0.49 -11.10
CA GLN A 21 -2.01 1.79 -10.46
C GLN A 21 -0.53 2.22 -10.56
N PRO A 22 -0.26 3.53 -10.68
CA PRO A 22 1.12 4.01 -10.72
C PRO A 22 1.89 3.51 -9.50
N PHE A 23 3.15 3.11 -9.68
CA PHE A 23 3.95 2.58 -8.59
C PHE A 23 4.14 3.63 -7.49
N SER A 24 4.26 4.91 -7.85
CA SER A 24 4.34 6.00 -6.87
C SER A 24 3.15 6.02 -5.90
N LYS A 25 1.95 5.63 -6.36
CA LYS A 25 0.78 5.53 -5.49
C LYS A 25 0.95 4.41 -4.46
N SER A 26 1.30 3.20 -4.91
CA SER A 26 1.52 2.07 -4.01
C SER A 26 2.63 2.37 -2.98
N MET A 27 3.67 3.09 -3.41
CA MET A 27 4.76 3.53 -2.52
C MET A 27 4.24 4.52 -1.46
N ALA A 28 3.44 5.50 -1.86
CA ALA A 28 2.80 6.46 -0.95
C ALA A 28 1.85 5.77 0.04
N GLU A 29 1.08 4.78 -0.42
CA GLU A 29 0.21 3.98 0.43
C GLU A 29 1.02 3.19 1.48
N CYS A 30 2.18 2.65 1.11
CA CYS A 30 3.11 2.06 2.09
C CYS A 30 3.62 3.08 3.11
N ALA A 31 3.91 4.32 2.73
CA ALA A 31 4.22 5.37 3.71
C ALA A 31 3.06 5.61 4.69
N GLY A 32 1.82 5.61 4.21
CA GLY A 32 0.62 5.81 5.02
C GLY A 32 0.42 4.70 6.06
N LEU A 33 0.66 3.46 5.65
CA LEU A 33 0.64 2.30 6.54
C LEU A 33 1.73 2.33 7.61
N TYR A 34 2.94 2.79 7.25
CA TYR A 34 4.04 2.93 8.20
C TYR A 34 3.74 4.04 9.23
N ALA A 35 3.18 5.17 8.81
CA ALA A 35 2.72 6.22 9.72
C ALA A 35 1.59 5.75 10.65
N PHE A 36 0.61 5.02 10.10
CA PHE A 36 -0.46 4.43 10.91
C PHE A 36 0.10 3.43 11.92
N GLY A 37 1.03 2.57 11.50
CA GLY A 37 1.73 1.66 12.39
C GLY A 37 2.45 2.40 13.52
N HIS A 38 3.21 3.44 13.16
CA HIS A 38 3.97 4.26 14.11
C HIS A 38 3.07 4.82 15.21
N ASP A 39 1.93 5.42 14.83
CA ASP A 39 1.05 6.08 15.80
C ASP A 39 0.30 5.11 16.73
N ASN A 40 0.28 3.81 16.41
CA ASN A 40 -0.55 2.82 17.10
C ASN A 40 0.25 1.68 17.76
N VAL A 41 1.58 1.64 17.61
CA VAL A 41 2.46 0.73 18.35
C VAL A 41 3.16 1.46 19.51
N GLN A 42 3.65 0.70 20.49
CA GLN A 42 4.31 1.26 21.69
C GLN A 42 5.78 0.85 21.83
N SER A 43 6.30 0.01 20.94
CA SER A 43 7.69 -0.44 21.01
C SER A 43 8.61 0.61 20.43
N ASP A 44 9.54 1.15 21.21
CA ASP A 44 10.52 2.16 20.76
C ASP A 44 11.30 1.71 19.52
N ASP A 45 11.73 0.45 19.49
CA ASP A 45 12.40 -0.14 18.34
C ASP A 45 11.49 -0.14 17.10
N ALA A 46 10.20 -0.44 17.28
CA ALA A 46 9.24 -0.43 16.19
C ALA A 46 8.96 1.00 15.69
N LEU A 47 8.86 1.97 16.61
CA LEU A 47 8.65 3.38 16.26
C LEU A 47 9.76 3.88 15.34
N HIS A 48 11.02 3.64 15.70
CA HIS A 48 12.15 4.10 14.89
C HIS A 48 12.18 3.44 13.49
N LEU A 49 11.91 2.13 13.42
CA LEU A 49 11.81 1.41 12.15
C LEU A 49 10.68 1.94 11.27
N LEU A 50 9.52 2.25 11.86
CA LEU A 50 8.35 2.72 11.14
C LEU A 50 8.53 4.16 10.64
N GLU A 51 9.10 5.05 11.46
CA GLU A 51 9.42 6.42 11.06
C GLU A 51 10.43 6.44 9.89
N TYR A 52 11.51 5.66 10.00
CA TYR A 52 12.51 5.55 8.94
C TYR A 52 11.90 4.99 7.65
N GLY A 53 11.12 3.91 7.76
CA GLY A 53 10.45 3.30 6.61
C GLY A 53 9.45 4.23 5.93
N GLN A 54 8.67 4.99 6.70
CA GLN A 54 7.78 6.03 6.17
C GLN A 54 8.57 7.05 5.34
N ALA A 55 9.67 7.59 5.87
CA ALA A 55 10.49 8.58 5.17
C ALA A 55 11.09 8.02 3.87
N LYS A 56 11.55 6.76 3.88
CA LYS A 56 12.05 6.07 2.68
C LYS A 56 10.98 5.93 1.61
N TRP A 57 9.79 5.50 2.00
CA TRP A 57 8.66 5.39 1.08
C TRP A 57 8.24 6.72 0.48
N MET A 58 8.14 7.78 1.30
CA MET A 58 7.80 9.12 0.81
C MET A 58 8.79 9.61 -0.25
N ASN A 59 10.09 9.48 0.03
CA ASN A 59 11.12 9.91 -0.91
C ASN A 59 11.10 9.10 -2.21
N ALA A 60 10.99 7.77 -2.11
CA ALA A 60 10.90 6.89 -3.27
C ALA A 60 9.64 7.18 -4.11
N ALA A 61 8.50 7.38 -3.46
CA ALA A 61 7.24 7.70 -4.10
C ALA A 61 7.32 9.01 -4.91
N ILE A 62 7.96 10.05 -4.36
CA ILE A 62 8.13 11.34 -5.04
C ILE A 62 9.01 11.18 -6.28
N VAL A 63 10.13 10.49 -6.17
CA VAL A 63 11.03 10.22 -7.31
C VAL A 63 10.32 9.38 -8.38
N GLN A 64 9.57 8.36 -7.96
CA GLN A 64 8.79 7.53 -8.86
C GLN A 64 7.69 8.35 -9.56
N ALA A 65 6.97 9.21 -8.84
CA ALA A 65 5.92 10.07 -9.40
C ALA A 65 6.48 11.06 -10.44
N GLN A 66 7.69 11.59 -10.20
CA GLN A 66 8.41 12.39 -11.20
C GLN A 66 8.69 11.57 -12.47
N GLY A 67 9.19 10.34 -12.32
CA GLY A 67 9.45 9.43 -13.44
C GLY A 67 8.18 9.02 -14.20
N GLU A 68 7.05 8.95 -13.51
CA GLU A 68 5.72 8.67 -14.08
C GLU A 68 5.07 9.90 -14.74
N GLY A 69 5.70 11.09 -14.65
CA GLY A 69 5.20 12.31 -15.30
C GLY A 69 4.06 13.00 -14.55
N VAL A 70 3.93 12.78 -13.23
CA VAL A 70 2.97 13.50 -12.39
C VAL A 70 3.35 14.98 -12.33
N SER A 71 2.39 15.89 -12.54
CA SER A 71 2.65 17.34 -12.62
C SER A 71 3.05 17.97 -11.28
N ASP A 72 2.45 17.49 -10.19
CA ASP A 72 2.86 17.82 -8.82
C ASP A 72 3.12 16.54 -8.02
N PRO A 73 4.35 15.99 -8.12
CA PRO A 73 4.69 14.72 -7.49
C PRO A 73 4.55 14.74 -5.97
N ARG A 74 4.82 15.87 -5.32
CA ARG A 74 4.79 15.97 -3.86
C ARG A 74 3.36 15.94 -3.36
N ASP A 75 2.51 16.82 -3.90
CA ASP A 75 1.11 16.91 -3.50
C ASP A 75 0.36 15.60 -3.81
N TYR A 76 0.67 14.97 -4.95
CA TYR A 76 0.11 13.67 -5.31
C TYR A 76 0.47 12.56 -4.32
N VAL A 77 1.75 12.46 -3.94
CA VAL A 77 2.23 11.45 -2.99
C VAL A 77 1.66 11.70 -1.59
N GLU A 78 1.65 12.95 -1.14
CA GLU A 78 1.13 13.33 0.18
C GLU A 78 -0.37 13.04 0.29
N ALA A 79 -1.14 13.34 -0.76
CA ALA A 79 -2.56 13.02 -0.80
C ALA A 79 -2.82 11.50 -0.75
N ALA A 80 -2.03 10.69 -1.47
CA ALA A 80 -2.17 9.24 -1.47
C ALA A 80 -1.77 8.61 -0.12
N MET A 81 -0.68 9.09 0.48
CA MET A 81 -0.23 8.68 1.82
C MET A 81 -1.30 8.99 2.86
N THR A 82 -1.83 10.23 2.85
CA THR A 82 -2.87 10.69 3.79
C THR A 82 -4.14 9.87 3.64
N ALA A 83 -4.61 9.66 2.40
CA ALA A 83 -5.80 8.86 2.15
C ALA A 83 -5.68 7.42 2.70
N LYS A 84 -4.50 6.79 2.55
CA LYS A 84 -4.26 5.46 3.10
C LYS A 84 -4.18 5.47 4.63
N TYR A 85 -3.50 6.45 5.23
CA TYR A 85 -3.47 6.60 6.68
C TYR A 85 -4.90 6.76 7.25
N GLU A 86 -5.70 7.65 6.66
CA GLU A 86 -7.07 7.90 7.09
C GLU A 86 -7.97 6.68 6.92
N GLU A 87 -7.81 5.92 5.83
CA GLU A 87 -8.50 4.65 5.60
C GLU A 87 -8.27 3.67 6.76
N TRP A 88 -7.03 3.55 7.24
CA TRP A 88 -6.69 2.66 8.35
C TRP A 88 -7.10 3.22 9.71
N ASN A 89 -6.92 4.52 9.90
CA ASN A 89 -7.37 5.20 11.12
C ASN A 89 -8.90 5.07 11.32
N ALA A 90 -9.68 5.13 10.24
CA ALA A 90 -11.14 4.93 10.29
C ALA A 90 -11.56 3.52 10.75
N ARG A 91 -10.68 2.53 10.64
CA ARG A 91 -10.90 1.16 11.14
C ARG A 91 -10.63 1.04 12.65
N GLY A 92 -10.05 2.07 13.25
CA GLY A 92 -9.71 2.16 14.67
C GLY A 92 -8.31 1.62 14.99
N VAL A 93 -7.79 2.04 16.15
CA VAL A 93 -6.40 1.77 16.58
C VAL A 93 -6.05 0.28 16.62
N THR A 94 -7.02 -0.59 16.86
CA THR A 94 -6.80 -2.04 16.90
C THR A 94 -6.53 -2.65 15.52
N ALA A 95 -6.74 -1.91 14.43
CA ALA A 95 -6.49 -2.36 13.08
C ALA A 95 -5.00 -2.71 12.85
N VAL A 96 -4.08 -2.09 13.59
CA VAL A 96 -2.63 -2.39 13.51
C VAL A 96 -2.29 -3.83 13.92
N PHE A 97 -3.20 -4.51 14.63
CA PHE A 97 -3.01 -5.88 15.11
C PHE A 97 -3.75 -6.94 14.27
N THR A 98 -4.35 -6.55 13.15
CA THR A 98 -5.10 -7.49 12.30
C THR A 98 -4.16 -8.22 11.32
N GLU A 99 -4.60 -9.39 10.86
CA GLU A 99 -3.92 -10.14 9.79
C GLU A 99 -3.80 -9.29 8.52
N GLU A 100 -4.86 -8.54 8.18
CA GLU A 100 -4.85 -7.65 7.02
C GLU A 100 -3.74 -6.59 7.11
N PHE A 101 -3.50 -5.99 8.28
CA PHE A 101 -2.40 -5.04 8.43
C PHE A 101 -1.04 -5.73 8.25
N SER A 102 -0.89 -6.93 8.81
CA SER A 102 0.33 -7.73 8.62
C SER A 102 0.58 -8.02 7.14
N ASP A 103 -0.44 -8.44 6.40
CA ASP A 103 -0.36 -8.73 4.96
C ASP A 103 0.06 -7.49 4.16
N TRP A 104 -0.51 -6.33 4.50
CA TRP A 104 -0.12 -5.06 3.90
C TRP A 104 1.34 -4.69 4.19
N MET A 105 1.80 -4.90 5.42
CA MET A 105 3.19 -4.65 5.79
C MET A 105 4.15 -5.62 5.09
N ASP A 106 3.76 -6.87 4.90
CA ASP A 106 4.51 -7.86 4.11
C ASP A 106 4.57 -7.52 2.63
N TYR A 107 3.45 -7.04 2.07
CA TYR A 107 3.43 -6.47 0.73
C TYR A 107 4.43 -5.32 0.61
N CYS A 108 4.38 -4.34 1.52
CA CYS A 108 5.28 -3.20 1.48
C CYS A 108 6.75 -3.65 1.58
N ARG A 109 7.11 -4.51 2.54
CA ARG A 109 8.48 -5.03 2.63
C ARG A 109 8.93 -5.75 1.36
N SER A 110 8.05 -6.53 0.74
CA SER A 110 8.35 -7.23 -0.51
C SER A 110 8.51 -6.27 -1.69
N PHE A 111 7.67 -5.24 -1.74
CA PHE A 111 7.73 -4.21 -2.76
C PHE A 111 9.01 -3.37 -2.63
N ALA A 112 9.41 -3.01 -1.41
CA ALA A 112 10.65 -2.29 -1.16
C ALA A 112 11.86 -3.06 -1.69
N ARG A 113 11.94 -4.37 -1.42
CA ARG A 113 13.00 -5.24 -1.97
C ARG A 113 13.01 -5.26 -3.50
N ALA A 114 11.83 -5.28 -4.13
CA ALA A 114 11.72 -5.25 -5.59
C ALA A 114 12.12 -3.89 -6.20
N GLN A 115 12.10 -2.83 -5.41
CA GLN A 115 12.45 -1.45 -5.81
C GLN A 115 13.82 -1.01 -5.27
N ASP A 116 14.58 -1.92 -4.64
CA ASP A 116 15.88 -1.64 -4.00
C ASP A 116 15.82 -0.53 -2.93
N ILE A 117 14.72 -0.46 -2.19
CA ILE A 117 14.52 0.49 -1.08
C ILE A 117 14.91 -0.19 0.23
N ASP A 118 15.96 0.31 0.87
CA ASP A 118 16.35 -0.15 2.21
C ASP A 118 15.50 0.54 3.29
N LEU A 119 14.70 -0.28 3.98
CA LEU A 119 13.81 0.14 5.07
C LEU A 119 14.43 -0.07 6.47
N ASN A 120 15.69 -0.50 6.55
CA ASN A 120 16.37 -0.69 7.82
C ASN A 120 17.31 0.50 8.13
N PRO A 121 17.18 1.16 9.28
CA PRO A 121 18.19 2.07 9.80
C PRO A 121 19.34 1.24 10.39
N ALA A 122 20.26 0.79 9.54
CA ALA A 122 21.48 0.10 9.96
C ALA A 122 22.49 1.05 10.64
#